data_AF-A0A9P6XUN8-F1
#
_entry.id   AF-A0A9P6XUN8-F1
#
_cell.length_a   1.000
_cell.length_b   1.000
_cell.length_c   1.000
_cell.angle_alpha   90.00
_cell.angle_beta   90.00
_cell.angle_gamma   90.00
#
_symmetry.space_group_name_H-M   'P 1'
#
loop_
_entity.id
_entity.type
_entity.pdbx_description
1 polymer ?
#
loop_
_entity_poly.entity_id
_entity_poly.type
_entity_poly.pdbx_seq_one_letter_code
_entity_poly.pdbx_strand_id
1 'polypeptide(L)' 'MPGMSGWELVREVRERWPDVAVLFTSGYPRDHDAVGSQGRAAALLPKPFTRSDLAQAVRTALDAALH' A
#
# COMPACT_ATOMS: atom_id res chain seq x y z
N MET A 1 -11.86 -5.74 -4.62
CA MET A 1 -13.27 -5.82 -4.19
C MET A 1 -14.12 -6.15 -5.42
N PRO A 2 -15.30 -6.77 -5.32
CA PRO A 2 -16.17 -6.88 -6.49
C PRO A 2 -16.47 -5.45 -7.00
N GLY A 3 -16.03 -5.13 -8.21
CA GLY A 3 -16.26 -3.82 -8.84
C GLY A 3 -15.21 -2.72 -8.59
N MET A 4 -14.15 -2.96 -7.80
CA MET A 4 -13.07 -1.97 -7.60
C MET A 4 -11.73 -2.64 -7.28
N SER A 5 -10.69 -2.24 -8.01
CA SER A 5 -9.30 -2.63 -7.76
C SER A 5 -8.72 -1.93 -6.53
N GLY A 6 -7.68 -2.52 -5.91
CA GLY A 6 -6.98 -1.86 -4.81
C GLY A 6 -6.37 -0.52 -5.21
N TRP A 7 -6.04 -0.36 -6.49
CA TRP A 7 -5.47 0.87 -7.05
C TRP A 7 -6.47 2.01 -7.15
N GLU A 8 -7.68 1.73 -7.66
CA GLU A 8 -8.75 2.71 -7.72
C GLU A 8 -9.10 3.22 -6.33
N LEU A 9 -9.18 2.31 -5.34
CA LEU A 9 -9.38 2.70 -3.94
C LEU A 9 -8.29 3.65 -3.44
N VAL A 10 -7.02 3.34 -3.71
CA VAL A 10 -5.90 4.15 -3.23
C VAL A 10 -5.86 5.52 -3.89
N ARG A 11 -6.24 5.62 -5.17
CA ARG A 11 -6.39 6.91 -5.85
C ARG A 11 -7.44 7.78 -5.16
N GLU A 12 -8.65 7.25 -4.95
CA GLU A 12 -9.74 7.96 -4.26
C GLU A 12 -9.38 8.34 -2.81
N VAL A 13 -8.70 7.44 -2.10
CA VAL A 13 -8.25 7.66 -0.73
C VAL A 13 -7.21 8.79 -0.67
N ARG A 14 -6.25 8.84 -1.60
CA ARG A 14 -5.23 9.91 -1.65
C ARG A 14 -5.80 11.26 -2.07
N GLU A 15 -6.82 11.27 -2.93
CA GLU A 15 -7.54 12.50 -3.29
C GLU A 15 -8.28 13.08 -2.08
N ARG A 16 -8.85 12.23 -1.21
CA ARG A 16 -9.61 12.68 -0.03
C ARG A 16 -8.77 12.89 1.23
N TRP A 17 -7.71 12.10 1.40
CA TRP A 17 -6.84 12.08 2.57
C TRP A 17 -5.37 11.93 2.13
N PRO A 18 -4.71 13.04 1.74
CA PRO A 18 -3.36 12.99 1.14
C PRO A 18 -2.27 12.45 2.08
N ASP A 19 -2.49 12.50 3.39
CA ASP A 19 -1.52 12.10 4.42
C ASP A 19 -1.69 10.65 4.90
N VAL A 20 -2.69 9.92 4.38
CA VAL A 20 -2.91 8.54 4.82
C VAL A 20 -1.86 7.60 4.23
N ALA A 21 -1.22 6.82 5.10
CA ALA A 21 -0.29 5.79 4.70
C ALA A 21 -1.04 4.60 4.05
N VAL A 22 -0.49 4.07 2.97
CA VAL A 22 -1.08 2.96 2.21
C VAL A 22 -0.11 1.79 2.18
N LEU A 23 -0.58 0.62 2.63
CA LEU A 23 0.11 -0.66 2.57
C LEU A 23 -0.74 -1.63 1.74
N PHE A 24 -0.22 -2.04 0.58
CA PHE A 24 -0.82 -3.08 -0.23
C PHE A 24 -0.46 -4.46 0.30
N THR A 25 -1.40 -5.41 0.17
CA THR A 25 -1.13 -6.83 0.44
C THR A 25 -1.43 -7.64 -0.81
N SER A 26 -0.45 -7.82 -1.70
CA SER A 26 -0.65 -8.59 -2.94
C SER A 26 -0.07 -10.00 -2.85
N GLY A 27 -0.65 -10.92 -3.60
CA GLY A 27 -0.07 -12.22 -3.92
C GLY A 27 0.24 -12.38 -5.41
N TYR A 28 0.11 -11.32 -6.23
CA TYR A 28 0.27 -11.42 -7.68
C TYR A 28 1.17 -10.30 -8.28
N PRO A 29 2.16 -10.66 -9.12
CA PRO A 29 3.16 -9.74 -9.65
C PRO A 29 2.64 -8.58 -10.49
N ARG A 30 1.43 -8.67 -11.07
CA ARG A 30 0.90 -7.62 -11.98
C ARG A 30 0.62 -6.29 -11.29
N ASP A 31 0.58 -6.27 -9.96
CA ASP A 31 0.41 -5.04 -9.17
C ASP A 31 1.76 -4.35 -8.84
N HIS A 32 2.92 -4.99 -9.06
CA HIS A 32 4.21 -4.44 -8.62
C HIS A 32 4.65 -3.21 -9.43
N ASP A 33 4.37 -3.16 -10.73
CA ASP A 33 4.93 -2.14 -11.63
C ASP A 33 4.34 -0.73 -11.42
N ALA A 34 3.17 -0.63 -10.79
CA ALA A 34 2.50 0.64 -10.50
C ALA A 34 2.93 1.30 -9.18
N VAL A 35 3.64 0.58 -8.30
CA VAL A 35 4.07 1.07 -6.97
C VAL A 35 5.16 2.14 -7.08
N GLY A 36 5.99 2.10 -8.14
CA GLY A 36 7.19 2.93 -8.27
C GLY A 36 6.97 4.33 -8.85
N SER A 37 5.82 4.64 -9.45
CA SER A 37 5.67 5.82 -10.31
C SER A 37 5.03 7.06 -9.66
N GLN A 38 4.54 6.97 -8.41
CA GLN A 38 3.82 8.08 -7.76
C GLN A 38 4.43 8.51 -6.42
N GLY A 39 5.68 8.99 -6.40
CA GLY A 39 6.25 9.92 -5.39
C GLY A 39 6.36 9.50 -3.91
N ARG A 40 5.53 8.58 -3.44
CA ARG A 40 5.54 7.86 -2.17
C ARG A 40 5.29 6.40 -2.54
N ALA A 41 6.37 5.64 -2.71
CA ALA A 41 6.29 4.21 -3.03
C ALA A 41 5.31 3.56 -2.05
N ALA A 42 4.18 3.07 -2.54
CA ALA A 42 3.22 2.40 -1.69
C ALA A 42 3.86 1.12 -1.15
N ALA A 43 3.90 0.94 0.17
CA ALA A 43 4.51 -0.25 0.74
C ALA A 43 3.73 -1.49 0.29
N LEU A 44 4.42 -2.59 0.01
CA LEU A 44 3.82 -3.84 -0.40
C LEU A 44 4.25 -4.97 0.55
N LEU A 45 3.27 -5.69 1.09
CA LEU A 45 3.47 -6.88 1.91
C LEU A 45 3.01 -8.13 1.13
N PRO A 46 3.94 -8.96 0.62
CA PRO A 46 3.58 -10.14 -0.14
C PRO A 46 2.93 -11.21 0.75
N LYS A 47 1.95 -11.92 0.20
CA LYS A 47 1.33 -13.08 0.86
C LYS A 47 2.08 -14.38 0.54
N PRO A 48 2.11 -15.37 1.48
CA PRO A 48 1.60 -15.29 2.85
C PRO A 48 2.56 -14.50 3.77
N PHE A 49 2.00 -13.86 4.80
CA PHE A 49 2.76 -13.12 5.80
C PHE A 49 2.28 -13.46 7.21
N THR A 50 3.15 -13.31 8.20
CA THR A 50 2.84 -13.46 9.61
C THR A 50 2.27 -12.17 10.20
N ARG A 51 1.74 -12.25 11.43
CA ARG A 51 1.30 -11.05 12.17
C ARG A 51 2.46 -10.09 12.45
N SER A 52 3.66 -10.61 12.70
CA SER A 52 4.85 -9.81 12.94
C SER A 52 5.28 -9.05 11.69
N ASP A 53 5.22 -9.71 10.52
CA ASP A 53 5.53 -9.07 9.24
C ASP A 53 4.56 -7.91 8.95
N LEU A 54 3.27 -8.10 9.24
CA LEU A 54 2.28 -7.04 9.10
C LEU A 54 2.54 -5.87 10.06
N ALA A 55 2.84 -6.15 11.33
CA ALA A 55 3.13 -5.11 12.31
C ALA A 55 4.35 -4.27 11.91
N GLN A 56 5.41 -4.93 11.43
CA GLN A 56 6.60 -4.26 10.94
C GLN A 56 6.31 -3.42 9.69
N ALA A 57 5.60 -3.98 8.71
CA ALA A 57 5.24 -3.25 7.49
C ALA A 57 4.38 -2.01 7.76
N VAL A 58 3.43 -2.10 8.71
CA VAL A 58 2.62 -0.95 9.14
C VAL A 58 3.49 0.10 9.81
N ARG A 59 4.41 -0.29 10.71
CA ARG A 59 5.32 0.65 11.36
C ARG A 59 6.16 1.41 10.35
N THR A 60 6.78 0.69 9.40
CA THR A 60 7.57 1.27 8.32
C THR A 60 6.75 2.22 7.44
N ALA A 61 5.51 1.85 7.07
CA ALA A 61 4.65 2.70 6.25
C ALA A 61 4.26 4.00 6.95
N LEU A 62 4.04 3.96 8.27
CA LEU A 62 3.74 5.15 9.08
C LEU A 62 4.97 6.03 9.24
N ASP A 63 6.15 5.46 9.48
CA ASP A 63 7.38 6.23 9.65
C ASP A 63 7.78 6.94 8.35
N ALA A 64 7.58 6.29 7.20
CA ALA A 64 7.82 6.89 5.89
C ALA A 64 6.83 8.02 5.53
N ALA A 65 5.65 8.06 6.15
CA ALA A 65 4.66 9.11 5.92
C ALA A 65 4.86 10.35 6.79
N LEU A 66 5.64 10.24 7.88
CA LEU A 66 5.95 11.33 8.82
C LEU A 66 7.17 12.17 8.42
N HIS A 67 7.77 11.88 7.26
CA HIS A 67 8.90 12.59 6.65
C HIS A 67 8.51 13.21 5.31
#